data_AF-A0A1Q9GFG1-F1
#
_entry.id   AF-A0A1Q9GFG1-F1
#
_cell.length_a   1.000
_cell.length_b   1.000
_cell.length_c   1.000
_cell.angle_alpha   90.00
_cell.angle_beta   90.00
_cell.angle_gamma   90.00
#
_symmetry.space_group_name_H-M   'P 1'
#
loop_
_entity.id
_entity.type
_entity.pdbx_description
1 polymer ?
#
loop_
_entity_poly.entity_id
_entity_poly.type
_entity_poly.pdbx_seq_one_letter_code
_entity_poly.pdbx_strand_id
1 'polypeptide(L)'
;MHACNPDKGKAVSSNKSFSVMFSQAVGSSYFRIGHDHWHIEELLSLQHLLLLTAPTIKEGLLWWSKSVSLYDRSIYVEPTSRFDGLSLHFKSRTNTELPLWVHYLTQDLLEHISTFTNLTHTWQQTPSKRNSLIRGEYGESLLLHFDHQEIQVNATPDPKLFSLAKQFFLLLQHVRIEKEDLVCRLKKHIHDDISSPLRLSDLAVHLGLSPRTLQRRLHEKQINFTTLVDNEKKSIALRLLADTQISVSSIANQLGYDDPSNFHRAFRKWYPFSPQVYREQCRTNRVIQQKNPIRLHYATAVVESSTGKQGQSGRVWIEVDNIAFEKKVAVECEDRDGVWRRYPAFFDYFLADGIELWSTANLPVAHPLRFRLCYEVDGNQFIDDNLQRNFLVDEPMLLGHPIIVVPVLVVVPEMNGFRVVIQLACRLPDIETIHCHIDTQENNHWAMTKSAQNHHFSSWSLSTFLTAPPQKCHFEFISQQGEHLRCDNYQQGYLFNSPLS
;
A
#
# COMPACT_ATOMS: atom_id res chain seq x y z
N MET A 1 -62.50 26.63 -20.30
CA MET A 1 -61.41 26.11 -21.14
C MET A 1 -60.13 26.85 -20.79
N HIS A 2 -59.29 26.21 -19.98
CA HIS A 2 -57.83 26.36 -19.96
C HIS A 2 -57.30 25.50 -18.82
N ALA A 3 -56.46 24.52 -19.13
CA ALA A 3 -55.21 24.29 -18.41
C ALA A 3 -54.37 23.24 -19.15
N CYS A 4 -53.08 23.58 -19.27
CA CYS A 4 -51.95 22.87 -19.86
C CYS A 4 -51.86 21.37 -19.56
N ASN A 5 -51.38 20.62 -20.57
CA ASN A 5 -50.94 19.24 -20.46
C ASN A 5 -49.40 19.21 -20.26
N PRO A 6 -48.86 18.56 -19.21
CA PRO A 6 -47.43 18.37 -19.02
C PRO A 6 -47.03 16.92 -19.34
N ASP A 7 -46.35 16.70 -20.47
CA ASP A 7 -45.68 15.42 -20.75
C ASP A 7 -44.19 15.65 -21.03
N LYS A 8 -43.44 15.80 -19.92
CA LYS A 8 -41.98 15.62 -19.84
C LYS A 8 -41.70 14.80 -18.58
N GLY A 9 -41.77 13.47 -18.67
CA GLY A 9 -41.63 12.63 -17.47
C GLY A 9 -41.49 11.11 -17.67
N LYS A 10 -41.01 10.62 -18.82
CA LYS A 10 -40.94 9.15 -19.07
C LYS A 10 -39.55 8.55 -19.33
N ALA A 11 -38.45 9.31 -19.29
CA ALA A 11 -37.10 8.75 -19.52
C ALA A 11 -36.38 8.26 -18.24
N VAL A 12 -36.88 8.56 -17.03
CA VAL A 12 -36.14 8.29 -15.78
C VAL A 12 -36.53 6.95 -15.12
N SER A 13 -37.61 6.30 -15.54
CA SER A 13 -38.11 5.07 -14.90
C SER A 13 -37.53 3.75 -15.45
N SER A 14 -36.99 3.72 -16.68
CA SER A 14 -36.43 2.50 -17.28
C SER A 14 -35.04 2.15 -16.74
N ASN A 15 -34.14 3.14 -16.63
CA ASN A 15 -32.74 2.93 -16.19
C ASN A 15 -32.60 2.38 -14.78
N LYS A 16 -33.47 2.80 -13.83
CA LYS A 16 -33.47 2.27 -12.46
C LYS A 16 -33.88 0.80 -12.39
N SER A 17 -34.66 0.30 -13.36
CA SER A 17 -35.03 -1.11 -13.41
C SER A 17 -33.87 -1.97 -13.93
N PHE A 18 -33.12 -1.46 -14.91
CA PHE A 18 -31.97 -2.17 -15.49
C PHE A 18 -30.81 -2.30 -14.50
N SER A 19 -30.37 -1.19 -13.87
CA SER A 19 -29.23 -1.22 -12.94
C SER A 19 -29.47 -2.15 -11.74
N VAL A 20 -30.71 -2.23 -11.27
CA VAL A 20 -31.13 -3.15 -10.20
C VAL A 20 -31.07 -4.60 -10.67
N MET A 21 -31.63 -4.95 -11.85
CA MET A 21 -31.56 -6.32 -12.36
C MET A 21 -30.11 -6.74 -12.68
N PHE A 22 -29.34 -5.84 -13.30
CA PHE A 22 -27.95 -6.07 -13.63
C PHE A 22 -27.10 -6.30 -12.37
N SER A 23 -27.23 -5.45 -11.36
CA SER A 23 -26.49 -5.61 -10.10
C SER A 23 -26.84 -6.89 -9.33
N GLN A 24 -28.10 -7.32 -9.38
CA GLN A 24 -28.51 -8.62 -8.83
C GLN A 24 -27.85 -9.78 -9.57
N ALA A 25 -27.78 -9.72 -10.91
CA ALA A 25 -27.18 -10.76 -11.73
C ALA A 25 -25.64 -10.80 -11.62
N VAL A 26 -24.97 -9.65 -11.46
CA VAL A 26 -23.53 -9.58 -11.19
C VAL A 26 -23.21 -10.01 -9.75
N GLY A 27 -24.19 -9.89 -8.85
CA GLY A 27 -24.06 -10.22 -7.43
C GLY A 27 -23.51 -9.09 -6.56
N SER A 28 -23.34 -7.89 -7.13
CA SER A 28 -22.98 -6.68 -6.39
C SER A 28 -23.46 -5.42 -7.11
N SER A 29 -23.85 -4.40 -6.35
CA SER A 29 -24.12 -3.04 -6.86
C SER A 29 -22.92 -2.11 -6.69
N TYR A 30 -21.87 -2.54 -5.97
CA TYR A 30 -20.66 -1.74 -5.69
C TYR A 30 -19.40 -2.58 -5.87
N PHE A 31 -18.34 -1.93 -6.34
CA PHE A 31 -17.03 -2.53 -6.59
C PHE A 31 -15.96 -1.72 -5.89
N ARG A 32 -15.04 -2.41 -5.22
CA ARG A 32 -13.82 -1.78 -4.70
C ARG A 32 -12.76 -1.85 -5.79
N ILE A 33 -12.38 -0.69 -6.32
CA ILE A 33 -11.29 -0.56 -7.29
C ILE A 33 -10.17 0.22 -6.60
N GLY A 34 -9.19 -0.51 -6.06
CA GLY A 34 -8.09 0.11 -5.30
C GLY A 34 -8.56 0.52 -3.92
N HIS A 35 -8.35 1.77 -3.53
CA HIS A 35 -8.87 2.31 -2.27
C HIS A 35 -10.27 2.93 -2.41
N ASP A 36 -10.77 3.04 -3.65
CA ASP A 36 -12.02 3.72 -3.98
C ASP A 36 -13.18 2.75 -4.21
N HIS A 37 -14.39 3.28 -4.01
CA HIS A 37 -15.64 2.53 -4.08
C HIS A 37 -16.48 3.08 -5.24
N TRP A 38 -16.85 2.20 -6.15
CA TRP A 38 -17.56 2.53 -7.38
C TRP A 38 -18.93 1.88 -7.38
N HIS A 39 -19.98 2.67 -7.60
CA HIS A 39 -21.31 2.13 -7.87
C HIS A 39 -21.34 1.52 -9.27
N ILE A 40 -22.14 0.47 -9.46
CA ILE A 40 -22.27 -0.21 -10.75
C ILE A 40 -22.77 0.73 -11.86
N GLU A 41 -23.57 1.74 -11.51
CA GLU A 41 -24.03 2.76 -12.47
C GLU A 41 -22.90 3.67 -12.96
N GLU A 42 -21.87 3.91 -12.13
CA GLU A 42 -20.69 4.68 -12.54
C GLU A 42 -19.85 3.89 -13.54
N LEU A 43 -19.73 2.57 -13.33
CA LEU A 43 -19.06 1.67 -14.26
C LEU A 43 -19.82 1.52 -15.58
N LEU A 44 -21.14 1.39 -15.51
CA LEU A 44 -22.02 1.40 -16.70
C LEU A 44 -21.90 2.72 -17.46
N SER A 45 -21.88 3.85 -16.75
CA SER A 45 -21.71 5.18 -17.37
C SER A 45 -20.37 5.31 -18.08
N LEU A 46 -19.28 4.82 -17.48
CA LEU A 46 -17.97 4.78 -18.14
C LEU A 46 -18.00 3.90 -19.39
N GLN A 47 -18.65 2.73 -19.33
CA GLN A 47 -18.81 1.83 -20.46
C GLN A 47 -19.66 2.45 -21.58
N HIS A 48 -20.73 3.16 -21.25
CA HIS A 48 -21.54 3.91 -22.22
C HIS A 48 -20.77 5.05 -22.84
N LEU A 49 -19.98 5.80 -22.06
CA LEU A 49 -19.10 6.84 -22.57
C LEU A 49 -18.11 6.27 -23.59
N LEU A 50 -17.46 5.14 -23.28
CA LEU A 50 -16.54 4.47 -24.20
C LEU A 50 -17.22 4.04 -25.51
N LEU A 51 -18.49 3.65 -25.48
CA LEU A 51 -19.25 3.28 -26.67
C LEU A 51 -19.69 4.51 -27.47
N LEU A 52 -20.42 5.43 -26.83
CA LEU A 52 -21.17 6.51 -27.47
C LEU A 52 -20.31 7.70 -27.91
N THR A 53 -19.12 7.86 -27.34
CA THR A 53 -18.20 8.95 -27.72
C THR A 53 -17.15 8.51 -28.74
N ALA A 54 -17.12 7.21 -29.09
CA ALA A 54 -16.15 6.67 -30.02
C ALA A 54 -16.33 7.24 -31.44
N PRO A 55 -15.23 7.51 -32.17
CA PRO A 55 -15.28 7.97 -33.56
C PRO A 55 -16.03 7.03 -34.50
N THR A 56 -15.89 5.72 -34.28
CA THR A 56 -16.55 4.68 -35.07
C THR A 56 -17.14 3.60 -34.18
N ILE A 57 -18.17 2.92 -34.67
CA ILE A 57 -18.79 1.80 -33.96
C ILE A 57 -17.79 0.68 -33.67
N LYS A 58 -16.83 0.46 -34.57
CA LYS A 58 -15.77 -0.53 -34.40
C LYS A 58 -14.87 -0.20 -33.21
N GLU A 59 -14.48 1.07 -33.07
CA GLU A 59 -13.71 1.52 -31.89
C GLU A 59 -14.54 1.46 -30.61
N GLY A 60 -15.81 1.91 -30.66
CA GLY A 60 -16.70 1.86 -29.51
C GLY A 60 -16.91 0.43 -29.00
N LEU A 61 -17.18 -0.51 -29.91
CA LEU A 61 -17.34 -1.93 -29.59
C LEU A 61 -16.05 -2.56 -29.06
N LEU A 62 -14.88 -2.17 -29.56
CA LEU A 62 -13.60 -2.64 -29.04
C LEU A 62 -13.35 -2.19 -27.60
N TRP A 63 -13.68 -0.95 -27.24
CA TRP A 63 -13.50 -0.47 -25.87
C TRP A 63 -14.59 -0.96 -24.93
N TRP A 64 -15.83 -1.07 -25.42
CA TRP A 64 -16.91 -1.73 -24.70
C TRP A 64 -16.58 -3.20 -24.40
N SER A 65 -15.95 -3.93 -25.34
CA SER A 65 -15.57 -5.33 -25.14
C SER A 65 -14.51 -5.49 -24.03
N LYS A 66 -13.58 -4.52 -23.93
CA LYS A 66 -12.58 -4.46 -22.86
C LYS A 66 -13.20 -4.14 -21.50
N SER A 67 -14.19 -3.24 -21.45
CA SER A 67 -14.80 -2.81 -20.19
C SER A 67 -15.62 -3.89 -19.50
N VAL A 68 -16.00 -4.96 -20.19
CA VAL A 68 -16.64 -6.14 -19.58
C VAL A 68 -15.83 -6.70 -18.41
N SER A 69 -14.50 -6.63 -18.49
CA SER A 69 -13.59 -7.09 -17.44
C SER A 69 -13.68 -6.31 -16.11
N LEU A 70 -14.34 -5.14 -16.10
CA LEU A 70 -14.59 -4.37 -14.87
C LEU A 70 -15.57 -5.07 -13.93
N TYR A 71 -16.49 -5.87 -14.48
CA TYR A 71 -17.50 -6.57 -13.68
C TYR A 71 -17.03 -7.96 -13.24
N ASP A 72 -16.27 -8.63 -14.12
CA ASP A 72 -15.69 -9.95 -13.88
C ASP A 72 -14.47 -10.18 -14.78
N ARG A 73 -13.28 -10.27 -14.18
CA ARG A 73 -12.03 -10.48 -14.93
C ARG A 73 -11.90 -11.86 -15.54
N SER A 74 -12.75 -12.82 -15.18
CA SER A 74 -12.79 -14.13 -15.80
C SER A 74 -13.50 -14.10 -17.16
N ILE A 75 -14.31 -13.07 -17.45
CA ILE A 75 -15.07 -12.91 -18.69
C ILE A 75 -14.37 -11.90 -19.60
N TYR A 76 -14.26 -12.24 -20.88
CA TYR A 76 -13.66 -11.38 -21.89
C TYR A 76 -14.39 -11.51 -23.22
N VAL A 77 -14.33 -10.44 -24.02
CA VAL A 77 -15.04 -10.35 -25.30
C VAL A 77 -14.08 -9.99 -26.41
N GLU A 78 -14.04 -10.83 -27.45
CA GLU A 78 -13.20 -10.68 -28.63
C GLU A 78 -14.01 -10.17 -29.82
N PRO A 79 -13.85 -8.90 -30.22
CA PRO A 79 -14.48 -8.37 -31.42
C PRO A 79 -13.73 -8.86 -32.67
N THR A 80 -14.46 -9.37 -33.65
CA THR A 80 -13.93 -9.82 -34.95
C THR A 80 -14.67 -9.13 -36.08
N SER A 81 -13.96 -8.42 -36.95
CA SER A 81 -14.55 -7.84 -38.17
C SER A 81 -14.84 -8.94 -39.20
N ARG A 82 -16.02 -8.88 -39.83
CA ARG A 82 -16.44 -9.73 -40.95
C ARG A 82 -16.83 -8.86 -42.15
N PHE A 83 -16.99 -9.47 -43.32
CA PHE A 83 -17.36 -8.75 -44.55
C PHE A 83 -18.75 -8.09 -44.47
N ASP A 84 -19.63 -8.60 -43.63
CA ASP A 84 -21.04 -8.21 -43.49
C ASP A 84 -21.38 -7.62 -42.11
N GLY A 85 -20.38 -7.38 -41.25
CA GLY A 85 -20.61 -6.84 -39.91
C GLY A 85 -19.48 -7.09 -38.90
N LEU A 86 -19.84 -7.12 -37.62
CA LEU A 86 -18.92 -7.34 -36.51
C LEU A 86 -19.44 -8.44 -35.60
N SER A 87 -18.58 -9.37 -35.20
CA SER A 87 -18.92 -10.45 -34.28
C SER A 87 -18.25 -10.21 -32.93
N LEU A 88 -19.01 -10.31 -31.84
CA LEU A 88 -18.52 -10.28 -30.47
C LEU A 88 -18.55 -11.70 -29.91
N HIS A 89 -17.37 -12.25 -29.63
CA HIS A 89 -17.23 -13.59 -29.07
C HIS A 89 -16.93 -13.51 -27.58
N PHE A 90 -17.84 -14.02 -26.76
CA PHE A 90 -17.80 -14.00 -25.30
C PHE A 90 -17.17 -15.28 -24.78
N LYS A 91 -16.11 -15.14 -23.99
CA LYS A 91 -15.35 -16.25 -23.41
C LYS A 91 -15.23 -16.11 -21.90
N SER A 92 -15.17 -17.24 -21.21
CA SER A 92 -14.85 -17.31 -19.78
C SER A 92 -13.56 -18.12 -19.57
N ARG A 93 -12.72 -17.70 -18.63
CA ARG A 93 -11.51 -18.43 -18.21
C ARG A 93 -11.80 -19.50 -17.17
N THR A 94 -12.86 -19.35 -16.39
CA THR A 94 -13.13 -20.17 -15.20
C THR A 94 -14.41 -20.98 -15.32
N ASN A 95 -15.37 -20.51 -16.13
CA ASN A 95 -16.69 -21.09 -16.23
C ASN A 95 -16.88 -21.75 -17.60
N THR A 96 -17.59 -22.87 -17.61
CA THR A 96 -18.02 -23.52 -18.86
C THR A 96 -19.19 -22.80 -19.52
N GLU A 97 -19.87 -21.90 -18.81
CA GLU A 97 -21.02 -21.14 -19.29
C GLU A 97 -20.90 -19.65 -18.92
N LEU A 98 -21.51 -18.77 -19.73
CA LEU A 98 -21.51 -17.33 -19.48
C LEU A 98 -22.53 -16.94 -18.39
N PRO A 99 -22.17 -16.04 -17.46
CA PRO A 99 -23.10 -15.55 -16.44
C PRO A 99 -24.31 -14.81 -17.03
N LEU A 100 -25.45 -14.86 -16.33
CA LEU A 100 -26.69 -14.18 -16.73
C LEU A 100 -26.52 -12.67 -16.96
N TRP A 101 -25.67 -12.01 -16.19
CA TRP A 101 -25.43 -10.57 -16.36
C TRP A 101 -24.84 -10.21 -17.73
N VAL A 102 -24.12 -11.13 -18.39
CA VAL A 102 -23.60 -10.91 -19.74
C VAL A 102 -24.77 -10.65 -20.71
N HIS A 103 -25.87 -11.38 -20.54
CA HIS A 103 -27.07 -11.18 -21.35
C HIS A 103 -27.68 -9.79 -21.16
N TYR A 104 -27.88 -9.36 -19.91
CA TYR A 104 -28.39 -8.01 -19.63
C TYR A 104 -27.47 -6.94 -20.22
N LEU A 105 -26.15 -7.10 -20.09
CA LEU A 105 -25.18 -6.19 -20.67
C LEU A 105 -25.26 -6.12 -22.19
N THR A 106 -25.51 -7.26 -22.85
CA THR A 106 -25.71 -7.29 -24.31
C THR A 106 -27.02 -6.64 -24.74
N GLN A 107 -28.11 -6.79 -23.98
CA GLN A 107 -29.37 -6.11 -24.28
C GLN A 107 -29.21 -4.59 -24.20
N ASP A 108 -28.55 -4.11 -23.15
CA ASP A 108 -28.21 -2.70 -22.98
C ASP A 108 -27.33 -2.18 -24.13
N LEU A 109 -26.33 -2.94 -24.57
CA LEU A 109 -25.54 -2.62 -25.76
C LEU A 109 -26.41 -2.48 -27.02
N LEU A 110 -27.29 -3.44 -27.28
CA LEU A 110 -28.15 -3.46 -28.47
C LEU A 110 -29.12 -2.28 -28.47
N GLU A 111 -29.70 -1.95 -27.32
CA GLU A 111 -30.57 -0.79 -27.15
C GLU A 111 -29.82 0.51 -27.52
N HIS A 112 -28.62 0.71 -26.99
CA HIS A 112 -27.81 1.89 -27.30
C HIS A 112 -27.41 1.96 -28.77
N ILE A 113 -26.95 0.85 -29.38
CA ILE A 113 -26.55 0.84 -30.79
C ILE A 113 -27.74 1.16 -31.71
N SER A 114 -28.92 0.65 -31.38
CA SER A 114 -30.13 0.89 -32.17
C SER A 114 -30.54 2.37 -32.23
N THR A 115 -30.03 3.23 -31.36
CA THR A 115 -30.34 4.67 -31.36
C THR A 115 -29.67 5.44 -32.49
N PHE A 116 -28.58 4.93 -33.07
CA PHE A 116 -27.80 5.63 -34.09
C PHE A 116 -27.52 4.81 -35.36
N THR A 117 -27.94 3.54 -35.41
CA THR A 117 -27.87 2.73 -36.64
C THR A 117 -28.96 1.67 -36.69
N ASN A 118 -29.39 1.32 -37.91
CA ASN A 118 -30.11 0.08 -38.13
C ASN A 118 -29.16 -1.08 -37.81
N LEU A 119 -29.63 -1.99 -36.96
CA LEU A 119 -28.88 -3.14 -36.49
C LEU A 119 -29.77 -4.37 -36.59
N THR A 120 -29.26 -5.42 -37.22
CA THR A 120 -29.80 -6.77 -37.01
C THR A 120 -28.75 -7.60 -36.29
N HIS A 121 -29.19 -8.46 -35.37
CA HIS A 121 -28.28 -9.26 -34.57
C HIS A 121 -28.74 -10.72 -34.53
N THR A 122 -27.79 -11.64 -34.49
CA THR A 122 -28.05 -13.06 -34.34
C THR A 122 -27.07 -13.68 -33.35
N TRP A 123 -27.57 -14.49 -32.44
CA TRP A 123 -26.72 -15.30 -31.57
C TRP A 123 -26.32 -16.59 -32.30
N GLN A 124 -25.03 -16.86 -32.39
CA GLN A 124 -24.51 -18.15 -32.85
C GLN A 124 -24.41 -19.07 -31.63
N GLN A 125 -25.24 -20.11 -31.58
CA GLN A 125 -25.31 -21.04 -30.45
C GLN A 125 -24.16 -22.05 -30.43
N THR A 126 -23.67 -22.33 -29.22
CA THR A 126 -23.33 -23.68 -28.75
C THR A 126 -24.42 -24.09 -27.74
N PRO A 127 -24.97 -25.31 -27.80
CA PRO A 127 -26.13 -25.68 -27.00
C PRO A 127 -25.76 -25.79 -25.50
N SER A 128 -26.18 -24.81 -24.69
CA SER A 128 -26.18 -24.94 -23.23
C SER A 128 -27.50 -25.59 -22.78
N LYS A 129 -27.40 -26.71 -22.05
CA LYS A 129 -28.53 -27.62 -21.79
C LYS A 129 -29.42 -27.25 -20.59
N ARG A 130 -29.17 -26.16 -19.85
CA ARG A 130 -29.77 -26.02 -18.49
C ARG A 130 -30.31 -24.67 -18.02
N ASN A 131 -30.11 -23.56 -18.71
CA ASN A 131 -30.69 -22.29 -18.23
C ASN A 131 -32.13 -22.14 -18.73
N SER A 132 -33.07 -22.66 -17.95
CA SER A 132 -34.52 -22.66 -18.24
C SER A 132 -35.20 -21.29 -18.22
N LEU A 133 -34.50 -20.25 -17.76
CA LEU A 133 -35.04 -18.89 -17.61
C LEU A 133 -34.99 -18.06 -18.89
N ILE A 134 -34.07 -18.36 -19.82
CA ILE A 134 -33.98 -17.71 -21.12
C ILE A 134 -34.03 -18.84 -22.17
N ARG A 135 -35.15 -18.98 -22.88
CA ARG A 135 -35.36 -20.07 -23.82
C ARG A 135 -34.48 -19.88 -25.07
N GLY A 136 -33.32 -20.54 -25.14
CA GLY A 136 -32.60 -20.76 -26.41
C GLY A 136 -32.17 -19.52 -27.22
N GLU A 137 -32.12 -18.33 -26.61
CA GLU A 137 -31.90 -17.06 -27.32
C GLU A 137 -30.47 -16.49 -27.18
N TYR A 138 -29.54 -17.20 -26.54
CA TYR A 138 -28.16 -16.72 -26.31
C TYR A 138 -27.13 -17.82 -26.54
N GLY A 139 -25.89 -17.44 -26.87
CA GLY A 139 -24.78 -18.33 -27.21
C GLY A 139 -23.42 -17.70 -26.87
N GLU A 140 -22.32 -18.31 -27.32
CA GLU A 140 -20.97 -17.79 -27.09
C GLU A 140 -20.60 -16.63 -28.02
N SER A 141 -21.31 -16.44 -29.13
CA SER A 141 -21.03 -15.37 -30.09
C SER A 141 -22.28 -14.59 -30.47
N LEU A 142 -22.20 -13.26 -30.37
CA LEU A 142 -23.20 -12.32 -30.87
C LEU A 142 -22.71 -11.74 -32.20
N LEU A 143 -23.45 -11.98 -33.27
CA LEU A 143 -23.18 -11.42 -34.58
C LEU A 143 -24.03 -10.16 -34.77
N LEU A 144 -23.37 -9.04 -35.06
CA LEU A 144 -23.99 -7.74 -35.31
C LEU A 144 -23.82 -7.42 -36.80
N HIS A 145 -24.93 -7.25 -37.52
CA HIS A 145 -24.92 -6.86 -38.92
C HIS A 145 -25.32 -5.40 -39.05
N PHE A 146 -24.58 -4.68 -39.89
CA PHE A 146 -24.72 -3.25 -40.11
C PHE A 146 -24.84 -2.98 -41.60
N ASP A 147 -25.61 -1.94 -41.95
CA ASP A 147 -25.72 -1.50 -43.35
C ASP A 147 -24.38 -0.99 -43.88
N HIS A 148 -23.52 -0.45 -42.99
CA HIS A 148 -22.16 0.03 -43.29
C HIS A 148 -21.16 -0.36 -42.19
N GLN A 149 -19.92 -0.68 -42.57
CA GLN A 149 -18.88 -1.15 -41.61
C GLN A 149 -18.26 -0.02 -40.77
N GLU A 150 -18.32 1.23 -41.25
CA GLU A 150 -17.79 2.41 -40.57
C GLU A 150 -18.91 3.39 -40.25
N ILE A 151 -19.72 3.03 -39.26
CA ILE A 151 -20.76 3.91 -38.73
C ILE A 151 -20.13 4.85 -37.71
N GLN A 152 -20.33 6.15 -37.91
CA GLN A 152 -20.05 7.16 -36.89
C GLN A 152 -21.11 7.03 -35.79
N VAL A 153 -20.67 6.84 -34.54
CA VAL A 153 -21.56 6.63 -33.39
C VAL A 153 -22.33 7.91 -33.01
N ASN A 154 -21.72 9.07 -33.29
CA ASN A 154 -22.31 10.38 -33.05
C ASN A 154 -22.06 11.28 -34.26
N ALA A 155 -23.05 12.11 -34.62
CA ALA A 155 -22.93 13.12 -35.67
C ALA A 155 -21.81 14.15 -35.38
N THR A 156 -21.50 14.36 -34.11
CA THR A 156 -20.33 15.14 -33.66
C THR A 156 -19.55 14.33 -32.62
N PRO A 157 -18.55 13.53 -33.01
CA PRO A 157 -17.70 12.83 -32.07
C PRO A 157 -16.99 13.82 -31.15
N ASP A 158 -16.94 13.53 -29.84
CA ASP A 158 -16.08 14.25 -28.90
C ASP A 158 -14.82 13.40 -28.65
N PRO A 159 -13.77 13.54 -29.48
CA PRO A 159 -12.56 12.75 -29.35
C PRO A 159 -11.82 13.01 -28.03
N LYS A 160 -12.02 14.17 -27.40
CA LYS A 160 -11.41 14.48 -26.11
C LYS A 160 -12.10 13.71 -25.00
N LEU A 161 -13.43 13.70 -24.98
CA LEU A 161 -14.21 12.92 -24.02
C LEU A 161 -13.94 11.41 -24.17
N PHE A 162 -13.86 10.92 -25.41
CA PHE A 162 -13.47 9.54 -25.68
C PHE A 162 -12.05 9.22 -25.21
N SER A 163 -11.11 10.13 -25.45
CA SER A 163 -9.74 9.96 -24.97
C SER A 163 -9.66 9.93 -23.44
N LEU A 164 -10.44 10.77 -22.76
CA LEU A 164 -10.52 10.81 -21.30
C LEU A 164 -11.15 9.52 -20.74
N ALA A 165 -12.26 9.06 -21.32
CA ALA A 165 -12.90 7.80 -20.92
C ALA A 165 -11.93 6.61 -21.06
N LYS A 166 -11.13 6.55 -22.13
CA LYS A 166 -10.08 5.54 -22.31
C LYS A 166 -9.03 5.61 -21.20
N GLN A 167 -8.55 6.81 -20.86
CA GLN A 167 -7.57 6.99 -19.78
C GLN A 167 -8.12 6.50 -18.44
N PHE A 168 -9.35 6.87 -18.08
CA PHE A 168 -10.00 6.37 -16.86
C PHE A 168 -10.09 4.84 -16.85
N PHE A 169 -10.57 4.23 -17.94
CA PHE A 169 -10.62 2.77 -18.02
C PHE A 169 -9.24 2.12 -17.87
N LEU A 170 -8.21 2.65 -18.54
CA LEU A 170 -6.84 2.12 -18.44
C LEU A 170 -6.26 2.26 -17.02
N LEU A 171 -6.63 3.30 -16.27
CA LEU A 171 -6.25 3.41 -14.86
C LEU A 171 -6.93 2.31 -14.01
N LEU A 172 -8.22 2.09 -14.22
CA LEU A 172 -8.99 1.07 -13.47
C LEU A 172 -8.54 -0.36 -13.79
N GLN A 173 -8.08 -0.65 -15.01
CA GLN A 173 -7.68 -2.01 -15.42
C GLN A 173 -6.50 -2.57 -14.60
N HIS A 174 -5.59 -1.70 -14.14
CA HIS A 174 -4.38 -2.11 -13.41
C HIS A 174 -4.63 -2.30 -11.91
N VAL A 175 -5.83 -1.97 -11.43
CA VAL A 175 -6.16 -1.95 -10.02
C VAL A 175 -7.05 -3.14 -9.66
N ARG A 176 -6.75 -3.84 -8.57
CA ARG A 176 -7.55 -5.00 -8.12
C ARG A 176 -9.02 -4.59 -7.92
N ILE A 177 -9.92 -5.29 -8.59
CA ILE A 177 -11.37 -5.12 -8.48
C ILE A 177 -11.92 -6.21 -7.57
N GLU A 178 -12.53 -5.82 -6.46
CA GLU A 178 -13.17 -6.74 -5.53
C GLU A 178 -14.66 -6.43 -5.42
N LYS A 179 -15.50 -7.47 -5.41
CA LYS A 179 -16.92 -7.33 -5.09
C LYS A 179 -17.02 -6.98 -3.61
N GLU A 180 -17.53 -5.79 -3.30
CA GLU A 180 -17.48 -5.26 -1.95
C GLU A 180 -18.45 -6.00 -1.01
N ASP A 181 -17.97 -6.39 0.18
CA ASP A 181 -18.82 -7.02 1.18
C ASP A 181 -19.82 -6.01 1.78
N LEU A 182 -21.06 -6.45 2.02
CA LEU A 182 -22.15 -5.63 2.58
C LEU A 182 -21.74 -4.93 3.88
N VAL A 183 -20.89 -5.58 4.68
CA VAL A 183 -20.40 -5.06 5.97
C VAL A 183 -19.49 -3.86 5.78
N CYS A 184 -18.61 -3.87 4.77
CA CYS A 184 -17.72 -2.75 4.46
C CYS A 184 -18.52 -1.51 4.06
N ARG A 185 -19.53 -1.66 3.20
CA ARG A 185 -20.44 -0.58 2.80
C ARG A 185 -21.15 0.04 4.00
N LEU A 186 -21.66 -0.80 4.90
CA LEU A 186 -22.33 -0.34 6.11
C LEU A 186 -21.37 0.43 7.02
N LYS A 187 -20.16 -0.09 7.23
CA LYS A 187 -19.15 0.57 8.08
C LYS A 187 -18.77 1.94 7.55
N LYS A 188 -18.56 2.08 6.24
CA LYS A 188 -18.22 3.36 5.60
C LYS A 188 -19.33 4.38 5.83
N HIS A 189 -20.57 4.03 5.55
CA HIS A 189 -21.68 4.96 5.74
C HIS A 189 -21.92 5.30 7.22
N ILE A 190 -21.72 4.33 8.13
CA ILE A 190 -21.72 4.58 9.58
C ILE A 190 -20.62 5.57 9.97
N HIS A 191 -19.44 5.49 9.34
CA HIS A 191 -18.31 6.39 9.59
C HIS A 191 -18.59 7.81 9.11
N ASP A 192 -19.12 7.96 7.89
CA ASP A 192 -19.38 9.26 7.26
C ASP A 192 -20.50 10.04 8.00
N ASP A 193 -21.53 9.35 8.49
CA ASP A 193 -22.69 9.95 9.17
C ASP A 193 -22.71 9.72 10.70
N ILE A 194 -21.54 9.47 11.30
CA ILE A 194 -21.46 9.03 12.70
C ILE A 194 -21.96 10.03 13.74
N SER A 195 -21.94 11.32 13.40
CA SER A 195 -22.40 12.42 14.26
C SER A 195 -23.93 12.50 14.37
N SER A 196 -24.66 11.81 13.50
CA SER A 196 -26.12 11.81 13.43
C SER A 196 -26.71 10.51 14.01
N PRO A 197 -27.98 10.49 14.44
CA PRO A 197 -28.63 9.27 14.91
C PRO A 197 -28.79 8.26 13.75
N LEU A 198 -27.93 7.23 13.73
CA LEU A 198 -27.92 6.19 12.70
C LEU A 198 -29.07 5.19 12.91
N ARG A 199 -29.99 5.10 11.94
CA ARG A 199 -31.09 4.11 11.94
C ARG A 199 -30.92 3.13 10.79
N LEU A 200 -31.27 1.86 11.05
CA LEU A 200 -31.23 0.81 10.03
C LEU A 200 -32.11 1.17 8.82
N SER A 201 -33.24 1.86 9.03
CA SER A 201 -34.11 2.35 7.96
C SER A 201 -33.38 3.27 6.98
N ASP A 202 -32.57 4.17 7.50
CA ASP A 202 -31.96 5.24 6.73
C ASP A 202 -30.81 4.67 5.90
N LEU A 203 -30.03 3.76 6.51
CA LEU A 203 -29.02 2.97 5.80
C LEU A 203 -29.63 2.03 4.77
N ALA A 204 -30.77 1.42 5.05
CA ALA A 204 -31.43 0.56 4.09
C ALA A 204 -31.84 1.36 2.83
N VAL A 205 -32.42 2.55 3.01
CA VAL A 205 -32.75 3.46 1.91
C VAL A 205 -31.49 3.84 1.12
N HIS A 206 -30.42 4.23 1.80
CA HIS A 206 -29.16 4.59 1.15
C HIS A 206 -28.54 3.43 0.35
N LEU A 207 -28.68 2.20 0.85
CA LEU A 207 -28.17 1.00 0.19
C LEU A 207 -29.13 0.42 -0.87
N GLY A 208 -30.28 1.05 -1.12
CA GLY A 208 -31.30 0.58 -2.07
C GLY A 208 -32.04 -0.68 -1.62
N LEU A 209 -32.14 -0.91 -0.30
CA LEU A 209 -32.74 -2.10 0.31
C LEU A 209 -33.96 -1.73 1.15
N SER A 210 -34.88 -2.67 1.31
CA SER A 210 -35.86 -2.56 2.40
C SER A 210 -35.17 -2.82 3.75
N PRO A 211 -35.64 -2.20 4.85
CA PRO A 211 -35.10 -2.47 6.19
C PRO A 211 -35.12 -3.96 6.55
N ARG A 212 -36.18 -4.67 6.16
CA ARG A 212 -36.33 -6.12 6.34
C ARG A 212 -35.26 -6.91 5.58
N THR A 213 -34.94 -6.50 4.35
CA THR A 213 -33.91 -7.15 3.53
C THR A 213 -32.53 -6.93 4.13
N LEU A 214 -32.22 -5.70 4.56
CA LEU A 214 -30.94 -5.38 5.21
C LEU A 214 -30.78 -6.17 6.52
N GLN A 215 -31.83 -6.21 7.34
CA GLN A 215 -31.83 -6.96 8.60
C GLN A 215 -31.64 -8.47 8.36
N ARG A 216 -32.31 -9.05 7.36
CA ARG A 216 -32.12 -10.46 6.98
C ARG A 216 -30.68 -10.74 6.56
N ARG A 217 -30.10 -9.92 5.68
CA ARG A 217 -28.72 -10.10 5.19
C ARG A 217 -27.67 -9.95 6.31
N LEU A 218 -27.91 -9.03 7.25
CA LEU A 218 -27.09 -8.89 8.44
C LEU A 218 -27.18 -10.13 9.33
N HIS A 219 -28.39 -10.66 9.54
CA HIS A 219 -28.61 -11.87 10.32
C HIS A 219 -27.96 -13.11 9.69
N GLU A 220 -28.01 -13.26 8.36
CA GLU A 220 -27.32 -14.33 7.62
C GLU A 220 -25.80 -14.30 7.83
N LYS A 221 -25.24 -13.10 8.02
CA LYS A 221 -23.83 -12.87 8.37
C LYS A 221 -23.56 -12.88 9.87
N GLN A 222 -24.57 -13.18 10.70
CA GLN A 222 -24.52 -13.15 12.17
C GLN A 222 -24.09 -11.78 12.74
N ILE A 223 -24.42 -10.69 12.04
CA ILE A 223 -24.07 -9.33 12.42
C ILE A 223 -25.31 -8.62 12.95
N ASN A 224 -25.17 -8.00 14.11
CA ASN A 224 -26.18 -7.11 14.66
C ASN A 224 -25.85 -5.66 14.28
N PHE A 225 -26.83 -4.92 13.75
CA PHE A 225 -26.67 -3.52 13.33
C PHE A 225 -26.26 -2.59 14.49
N THR A 226 -26.86 -2.73 15.67
CA THR A 226 -26.51 -1.87 16.81
C THR A 226 -25.10 -2.16 17.29
N THR A 227 -24.69 -3.43 17.32
CA THR A 227 -23.31 -3.82 17.62
C THR A 227 -22.33 -3.31 16.56
N LEU A 228 -22.71 -3.29 15.29
CA LEU A 228 -21.89 -2.76 14.21
C LEU A 228 -21.64 -1.25 14.38
N VAL A 229 -22.70 -0.48 14.65
CA VAL A 229 -22.60 0.96 14.95
C VAL A 229 -21.77 1.21 16.21
N ASP A 230 -22.01 0.46 17.29
CA ASP A 230 -21.24 0.56 18.54
C ASP A 230 -19.76 0.27 18.32
N ASN A 231 -19.42 -0.71 17.48
CA ASN A 231 -18.03 -1.07 17.17
C ASN A 231 -17.31 0.03 16.37
N GLU A 232 -17.98 0.65 15.40
CA GLU A 232 -17.39 1.76 14.65
C GLU A 232 -17.25 3.01 15.54
N LYS A 233 -18.26 3.35 16.34
CA LYS A 233 -18.17 4.42 17.35
C LYS A 233 -17.03 4.16 18.34
N LYS A 234 -16.88 2.92 18.82
CA LYS A 234 -15.75 2.50 19.67
C LYS A 234 -14.42 2.73 18.97
N SER A 235 -14.27 2.27 17.72
CA SER A 235 -13.03 2.39 16.96
C SER A 235 -12.57 3.86 16.84
N ILE A 236 -13.49 4.74 16.45
CA ILE A 236 -13.21 6.17 16.28
C ILE A 236 -12.98 6.83 17.65
N ALA A 237 -13.75 6.48 18.68
CA ALA A 237 -13.55 6.98 20.04
C ALA A 237 -12.14 6.66 20.56
N LEU A 238 -11.68 5.42 20.41
CA LEU A 238 -10.35 5.00 20.84
C LEU A 238 -9.26 5.78 20.10
N ARG A 239 -9.39 5.93 18.78
CA ARG A 239 -8.47 6.72 17.95
C ARG A 239 -8.42 8.19 18.37
N LEU A 240 -9.57 8.86 18.50
CA LEU A 240 -9.63 10.27 18.90
C LEU A 240 -9.10 10.50 20.32
N LEU A 241 -9.36 9.57 21.24
CA LEU A 241 -8.84 9.65 22.61
C LEU A 241 -7.34 9.42 22.69
N ALA A 242 -6.80 8.55 21.85
CA ALA A 242 -5.37 8.27 21.75
C ALA A 242 -4.63 9.39 21.02
N ASP A 243 -5.10 9.79 19.84
CA ASP A 243 -4.36 10.58 18.85
C ASP A 243 -4.48 12.10 19.02
N THR A 244 -5.53 12.59 19.68
CA THR A 244 -5.88 14.01 19.65
C THR A 244 -6.01 14.61 21.05
N GLN A 245 -6.00 15.95 21.13
CA GLN A 245 -6.29 16.71 22.34
C GLN A 245 -7.76 17.17 22.44
N ILE A 246 -8.63 16.72 21.53
CA ILE A 246 -10.06 17.10 21.50
C ILE A 246 -10.71 16.71 22.84
N SER A 247 -11.54 17.57 23.43
CA SER A 247 -12.17 17.28 24.72
C SER A 247 -13.09 16.05 24.64
N VAL A 248 -13.24 15.33 25.75
CA VAL A 248 -14.13 14.14 25.83
C VAL A 248 -15.58 14.52 25.46
N SER A 249 -16.03 15.71 25.83
CA SER A 249 -17.34 16.24 25.44
C SER A 249 -17.46 16.49 23.94
N SER A 250 -16.43 17.02 23.30
CA SER A 250 -16.43 17.23 21.85
C SER A 250 -16.35 15.90 21.08
N ILE A 251 -15.62 14.91 21.60
CA ILE A 251 -15.61 13.54 21.04
C ILE A 251 -17.00 12.91 21.16
N ALA A 252 -17.68 13.06 22.30
CA ALA A 252 -19.04 12.56 22.48
C ALA A 252 -19.99 13.16 21.42
N ASN A 253 -19.93 14.47 21.20
CA ASN A 253 -20.73 15.15 20.18
C ASN A 253 -20.39 14.67 18.76
N GLN A 254 -19.11 14.52 18.43
CA GLN A 254 -18.68 14.01 17.11
C GLN A 254 -19.17 12.59 16.83
N LEU A 255 -19.31 11.76 17.87
CA LEU A 255 -19.84 10.40 17.77
C LEU A 255 -21.37 10.35 17.88
N GLY A 256 -22.06 11.49 17.85
CA GLY A 256 -23.52 11.56 17.89
C GLY A 256 -24.12 11.13 19.22
N TYR A 257 -23.46 11.43 20.35
CA TYR A 257 -24.05 11.33 21.69
C TYR A 257 -24.59 12.68 22.12
N ASP A 258 -25.88 12.74 22.47
CA ASP A 258 -26.55 13.98 22.90
C ASP A 258 -26.04 14.52 24.26
N ASP A 259 -25.49 13.63 25.09
CA ASP A 259 -24.91 13.95 26.40
C ASP A 259 -23.57 13.20 26.57
N PRO A 260 -22.47 13.88 26.94
CA PRO A 260 -21.22 13.24 27.32
C PRO A 260 -21.36 12.09 28.33
N SER A 261 -22.34 12.16 29.24
CA SER A 261 -22.64 11.10 30.21
C SER A 261 -23.02 9.76 29.53
N ASN A 262 -23.74 9.82 28.40
CA ASN A 262 -24.10 8.65 27.61
C ASN A 262 -22.87 8.04 26.92
N PHE A 263 -21.98 8.89 26.40
CA PHE A 263 -20.69 8.44 25.87
C PHE A 263 -19.84 7.78 26.96
N HIS A 264 -19.75 8.35 28.16
CA HIS A 264 -19.03 7.76 29.29
C HIS A 264 -19.53 6.36 29.65
N ARG A 265 -20.86 6.16 29.67
CA ARG A 265 -21.46 4.84 29.92
C ARG A 265 -21.16 3.85 28.79
N ALA A 266 -21.27 4.28 27.54
CA ALA A 266 -20.94 3.45 26.38
C ALA A 266 -19.45 3.05 26.37
N PHE A 267 -18.55 4.00 26.62
CA PHE A 267 -17.12 3.77 26.67
C PHE A 267 -16.72 2.77 27.77
N ARG A 268 -17.30 2.89 28.97
CA ARG A 268 -17.06 1.92 30.06
C ARG A 268 -17.58 0.51 29.75
N LYS A 269 -18.58 0.38 28.87
CA LYS A 269 -19.03 -0.94 28.37
C LYS A 269 -18.02 -1.54 27.39
N TRP A 270 -17.34 -0.69 26.61
CA TRP A 270 -16.38 -1.11 25.60
C TRP A 270 -14.97 -1.35 26.13
N TYR A 271 -14.60 -0.65 27.21
CA TYR A 271 -13.27 -0.60 27.78
C TYR A 271 -13.34 -0.40 29.31
N PRO A 272 -12.51 -1.08 30.10
CA PRO A 272 -12.66 -1.12 31.57
C PRO A 272 -12.37 0.21 32.28
N PHE A 273 -11.76 1.17 31.60
CA PHE A 273 -11.36 2.47 32.16
C PHE A 273 -12.25 3.62 31.64
N SER A 274 -12.22 4.79 32.29
CA SER A 274 -12.92 5.98 31.77
C SER A 274 -12.20 6.53 30.52
N PRO A 275 -12.89 7.28 29.62
CA PRO A 275 -12.25 7.92 28.47
C PRO A 275 -11.01 8.76 28.83
N GLN A 276 -11.07 9.47 29.96
CA GLN A 276 -9.97 10.29 30.44
C GLN A 276 -8.80 9.45 30.96
N VAL A 277 -9.07 8.36 31.69
CA VAL A 277 -8.02 7.42 32.13
C VAL A 277 -7.40 6.70 30.93
N TYR A 278 -8.20 6.30 29.94
CA TYR A 278 -7.69 5.72 28.70
C TYR A 278 -6.80 6.69 27.93
N ARG A 279 -7.22 7.97 27.80
CA ARG A 279 -6.37 9.01 27.22
C ARG A 279 -5.07 9.18 28.00
N GLU A 280 -5.14 9.23 29.33
CA GLU A 280 -3.93 9.37 30.14
C GLU A 280 -3.04 8.15 30.03
N GLN A 281 -3.59 6.94 29.90
CA GLN A 281 -2.83 5.72 29.61
C GLN A 281 -2.22 5.76 28.21
N CYS A 282 -2.95 6.21 27.19
CA CYS A 282 -2.40 6.40 25.84
C CYS A 282 -1.32 7.48 25.83
N ARG A 283 -1.48 8.57 26.59
CA ARG A 283 -0.49 9.63 26.74
C ARG A 283 0.72 9.16 27.53
N THR A 284 0.52 8.45 28.63
CA THR A 284 1.58 7.85 29.45
C THR A 284 2.31 6.77 28.65
N ASN A 285 1.59 5.93 27.90
CA ASN A 285 2.18 5.00 26.95
C ASN A 285 2.92 5.73 25.83
N ARG A 286 2.43 6.88 25.33
CA ARG A 286 3.16 7.73 24.36
C ARG A 286 4.36 8.44 24.95
N VAL A 287 4.34 8.80 26.23
CA VAL A 287 5.47 9.43 26.94
C VAL A 287 6.52 8.37 27.30
N ILE A 288 6.08 7.16 27.66
CA ILE A 288 6.93 5.97 27.82
C ILE A 288 7.40 5.44 26.44
N GLN A 289 6.64 5.69 25.36
CA GLN A 289 6.98 5.38 23.96
C GLN A 289 7.60 6.55 23.19
N GLN A 290 7.81 7.73 23.79
CA GLN A 290 8.78 8.71 23.31
C GLN A 290 10.18 8.21 23.69
N LYS A 291 10.47 6.97 23.30
CA LYS A 291 11.83 6.59 22.96
C LYS A 291 12.23 7.57 21.85
N ASN A 292 13.37 8.22 21.99
CA ASN A 292 13.90 9.07 20.93
C ASN A 292 13.85 8.25 19.62
N PRO A 293 13.09 8.67 18.59
CA PRO A 293 12.94 7.90 17.36
C PRO A 293 14.25 7.83 16.59
N ILE A 294 15.20 8.70 16.94
CA ILE A 294 16.57 8.68 16.46
C ILE A 294 17.50 8.22 17.59
N ARG A 295 18.39 7.28 17.29
CA ARG A 295 19.35 6.73 18.24
C ARG A 295 20.69 6.49 17.56
N LEU A 296 21.78 6.64 18.30
CA LEU A 296 23.10 6.32 17.78
C LEU A 296 23.26 4.80 17.61
N HIS A 297 23.57 4.38 16.38
CA HIS A 297 23.89 2.98 16.10
C HIS A 297 25.38 2.73 16.34
N TYR A 298 26.22 3.40 15.56
CA TYR A 298 27.67 3.25 15.54
C TYR A 298 28.33 4.56 15.07
N ALA A 299 29.51 4.87 15.58
CA ALA A 299 30.29 6.02 15.11
C ALA A 299 31.78 5.72 15.12
N THR A 300 32.50 6.28 14.15
CA THR A 300 33.94 6.20 14.04
C THR A 300 34.55 7.58 13.86
N ALA A 301 35.74 7.76 14.42
CA ALA A 301 36.64 8.85 14.12
C ALA A 301 37.98 8.22 13.72
N VAL A 302 38.26 8.15 12.42
CA VAL A 302 39.48 7.54 11.90
C VAL A 302 40.50 8.62 11.61
N VAL A 303 41.70 8.45 12.15
CA VAL A 303 42.89 9.18 11.73
C VAL A 303 43.60 8.31 10.70
N GLU A 304 43.36 8.55 9.40
CA GLU A 304 44.07 7.81 8.35
C GLU A 304 45.56 8.18 8.38
N SER A 305 46.43 7.19 8.60
CA SER A 305 47.90 7.33 8.58
C SER A 305 48.53 6.51 7.46
N SER A 306 48.04 6.64 6.24
CA SER A 306 48.73 6.11 5.06
C SER A 306 49.27 7.26 4.21
N THR A 307 50.58 7.50 4.36
CA THR A 307 51.48 8.13 3.38
C THR A 307 50.85 9.15 2.43
N GLY A 308 50.57 10.38 2.92
CA GLY A 308 50.54 11.56 2.05
C GLY A 308 49.46 12.62 2.31
N LYS A 309 48.34 12.31 2.96
CA LYS A 309 47.34 13.33 3.38
C LYS A 309 46.73 12.94 4.72
N GLN A 310 47.08 13.68 5.78
CA GLN A 310 46.40 13.58 7.07
C GLN A 310 44.95 14.08 6.90
N GLY A 311 44.01 13.14 6.79
CA GLY A 311 42.59 13.41 6.86
C GLY A 311 42.03 12.81 8.13
N GLN A 312 41.66 13.63 9.13
CA GLN A 312 40.71 13.18 10.15
C GLN A 312 39.35 13.11 9.48
N SER A 313 38.75 11.92 9.47
CA SER A 313 37.41 11.69 8.93
C SER A 313 36.57 10.91 9.93
N GLY A 314 35.37 11.41 10.20
CA GLY A 314 34.38 10.74 11.02
C GLY A 314 33.27 10.12 10.18
N ARG A 315 32.60 9.09 10.70
CA ARG A 315 31.35 8.59 10.11
C ARG A 315 30.41 8.12 11.21
N VAL A 316 29.12 8.39 11.02
CA VAL A 316 28.06 8.12 11.99
C VAL A 316 26.94 7.34 11.31
N TRP A 317 26.50 6.27 11.97
CA TRP A 317 25.35 5.44 11.63
C TRP A 317 24.26 5.59 12.68
N ILE A 318 23.02 5.65 12.23
CA ILE A 318 21.88 6.15 13.00
C ILE A 318 20.72 5.17 12.83
N GLU A 319 20.13 4.74 13.94
CA GLU A 319 18.84 4.03 13.94
C GLU A 319 17.71 5.05 13.93
N VAL A 320 16.75 4.88 13.02
CA VAL A 320 15.58 5.75 12.91
C VAL A 320 14.31 4.90 12.88
N ASP A 321 13.36 5.17 13.78
CA ASP A 321 12.02 4.60 13.72
C ASP A 321 11.27 5.22 12.53
N ASN A 322 10.82 4.40 11.58
CA ASN A 322 10.11 4.82 10.36
C ASN A 322 8.69 5.28 10.68
N ILE A 323 8.56 6.50 11.21
CA ILE A 323 7.26 7.04 11.67
C ILE A 323 6.54 7.89 10.62
N ALA A 324 7.19 8.26 9.51
CA ALA A 324 6.53 8.84 8.34
C ALA A 324 7.33 8.69 7.03
N PHE A 325 6.68 9.03 5.91
CA PHE A 325 7.24 8.96 4.56
C PHE A 325 8.20 10.12 4.24
N GLU A 326 7.80 11.37 4.51
CA GLU A 326 8.68 12.54 4.35
C GLU A 326 9.48 12.81 5.62
N LYS A 327 10.79 12.62 5.54
CA LYS A 327 11.68 12.82 6.69
C LYS A 327 13.09 13.23 6.29
N LYS A 328 13.80 13.88 7.21
CA LYS A 328 15.22 14.25 7.04
C LYS A 328 16.01 13.78 8.24
N VAL A 329 17.11 13.06 7.99
CA VAL A 329 18.05 12.62 9.02
C VAL A 329 19.37 13.35 8.80
N ALA A 330 19.96 13.85 9.88
CA ALA A 330 21.21 14.61 9.83
C ALA A 330 22.04 14.41 11.10
N VAL A 331 23.32 14.75 10.99
CA VAL A 331 24.24 14.89 12.11
C VAL A 331 24.69 16.34 12.17
N GLU A 332 24.60 16.95 13.33
CA GLU A 332 25.28 18.22 13.58
C GLU A 332 26.57 17.93 14.35
N CYS A 333 27.70 18.35 13.81
CA CYS A 333 29.01 18.09 14.41
C CYS A 333 29.93 19.31 14.39
N GLU A 334 30.89 19.32 15.32
CA GLU A 334 31.96 20.31 15.40
C GLU A 334 33.04 20.00 14.34
N ASP A 335 33.19 20.90 13.38
CA ASP A 335 34.18 20.81 12.31
C ASP A 335 35.58 21.22 12.82
N ARG A 336 36.61 21.10 11.98
CA ARG A 336 38.03 21.37 12.33
C ARG A 336 38.29 22.80 12.81
N ASP A 337 37.45 23.75 12.42
CA ASP A 337 37.50 25.15 12.84
C ASP A 337 36.71 25.44 14.13
N GLY A 338 36.14 24.41 14.77
CA GLY A 338 35.31 24.53 15.96
C GLY A 338 33.87 24.98 15.69
N VAL A 339 33.48 25.14 14.42
CA VAL A 339 32.13 25.57 14.04
C VAL A 339 31.22 24.36 13.89
N TRP A 340 30.02 24.45 14.47
CA TRP A 340 28.99 23.43 14.33
C TRP A 340 28.33 23.53 12.95
N ARG A 341 28.32 22.42 12.20
CA ARG A 341 27.70 22.31 10.89
C ARG A 341 26.79 21.10 10.82
N ARG A 342 25.74 21.22 10.01
CA ARG A 342 24.75 20.17 9.77
C ARG A 342 25.09 19.40 8.49
N TYR A 343 25.23 18.09 8.62
CA TYR A 343 25.53 17.17 7.53
C TYR A 343 24.36 16.18 7.35
N PRO A 344 23.86 15.99 6.12
CA PRO A 344 22.79 15.03 5.88
C PRO A 344 23.30 13.59 6.11
N ALA A 345 22.42 12.76 6.65
CA ALA A 345 22.55 11.31 6.60
C ALA A 345 21.64 10.77 5.50
N PHE A 346 22.02 9.64 4.93
CA PHE A 346 21.31 8.98 3.84
C PHE A 346 20.85 7.60 4.28
N PHE A 347 19.69 7.18 3.80
CA PHE A 347 19.14 5.86 4.05
C PHE A 347 20.10 4.79 3.50
N ASP A 348 20.40 3.78 4.32
CA ASP A 348 21.16 2.59 3.92
C ASP A 348 20.21 1.41 3.66
N TYR A 349 19.60 0.86 4.72
CA TYR A 349 18.69 -0.30 4.65
C TYR A 349 17.82 -0.41 5.91
N PHE A 350 16.82 -1.30 5.91
CA PHE A 350 15.99 -1.60 7.08
C PHE A 350 16.68 -2.61 8.01
N LEU A 351 16.80 -2.28 9.30
CA LEU A 351 17.31 -3.20 10.34
C LEU A 351 16.24 -4.21 10.76
N ALA A 352 14.99 -3.76 10.83
CA ALA A 352 13.81 -4.55 11.19
C ALA A 352 12.55 -3.87 10.62
N ASP A 353 11.39 -4.51 10.76
CA ASP A 353 10.12 -3.88 10.40
C ASP A 353 9.93 -2.56 11.15
N GLY A 354 9.78 -1.46 10.40
CA GLY A 354 9.67 -0.11 10.96
C GLY A 354 10.96 0.52 11.50
N ILE A 355 12.15 -0.10 11.36
CA ILE A 355 13.44 0.46 11.82
C ILE A 355 14.42 0.59 10.66
N GLU A 356 14.87 1.81 10.40
CA GLU A 356 15.80 2.17 9.32
C GLU A 356 17.21 2.43 9.85
N LEU A 357 18.23 2.04 9.08
CA LEU A 357 19.60 2.49 9.26
C LEU A 357 19.90 3.62 8.29
N TRP A 358 20.50 4.69 8.81
CA TRP A 358 20.97 5.84 8.05
C TRP A 358 22.45 6.07 8.33
N SER A 359 23.22 6.53 7.35
CA SER A 359 24.63 6.89 7.55
C SER A 359 25.02 8.20 6.90
N THR A 360 26.01 8.85 7.51
CA THR A 360 26.65 10.05 6.96
C THR A 360 27.71 9.66 5.93
N ALA A 361 28.03 10.59 5.01
CA ALA A 361 29.30 10.55 4.30
C ALA A 361 30.48 10.82 5.26
N ASN A 362 31.71 10.79 4.77
CA ASN A 362 32.87 11.15 5.59
C ASN A 362 32.75 12.60 6.08
N LEU A 363 32.64 12.75 7.39
CA LEU A 363 32.54 14.04 8.07
C LEU A 363 33.95 14.64 8.22
N PRO A 364 34.17 15.89 7.76
CA PRO A 364 35.39 16.62 8.05
C PRO A 364 35.28 17.16 9.47
N VAL A 365 35.93 16.51 10.44
CA VAL A 365 35.73 16.84 11.86
C VAL A 365 37.04 17.01 12.60
N ALA A 366 36.98 17.78 13.71
CA ALA A 366 38.01 17.79 14.74
C ALA A 366 38.04 16.42 15.46
N HIS A 367 39.17 16.11 16.10
CA HIS A 367 39.32 14.94 16.97
C HIS A 367 39.41 15.42 18.44
N PRO A 368 38.52 14.99 19.35
CA PRO A 368 37.42 14.03 19.16
C PRO A 368 36.33 14.50 18.20
N LEU A 369 35.67 13.56 17.51
CA LEU A 369 34.43 13.84 16.79
C LEU A 369 33.33 14.13 17.83
N ARG A 370 32.81 15.36 17.82
CA ARG A 370 31.67 15.79 18.65
C ARG A 370 30.44 16.04 17.82
N PHE A 371 29.30 15.45 18.22
CA PHE A 371 28.09 15.55 17.43
C PHE A 371 26.79 15.30 18.21
N ARG A 372 25.68 15.64 17.56
CA ARG A 372 24.32 15.27 17.95
C ARG A 372 23.54 14.79 16.73
N LEU A 373 22.54 13.97 16.97
CA LEU A 373 21.68 13.41 15.92
C LEU A 373 20.44 14.26 15.76
N CYS A 374 20.01 14.48 14.51
CA CYS A 374 18.84 15.29 14.19
C CYS A 374 17.90 14.53 13.26
N TYR A 375 16.62 14.49 13.61
CA TYR A 375 15.55 13.89 12.82
C TYR A 375 14.38 14.85 12.68
N GLU A 376 13.96 15.10 11.45
CA GLU A 376 12.82 15.95 11.10
C GLU A 376 11.75 15.15 10.38
N VAL A 377 10.51 15.22 10.86
CA VAL A 377 9.37 14.52 10.28
C VAL A 377 8.06 15.25 10.57
N ASP A 378 7.23 15.46 9.54
CA ASP A 378 5.93 16.15 9.64
C ASP A 378 5.99 17.50 10.39
N GLY A 379 7.10 18.23 10.24
CA GLY A 379 7.34 19.51 10.93
C GLY A 379 7.85 19.40 12.38
N ASN A 380 7.96 18.20 12.95
CA ASN A 380 8.55 17.96 14.26
C ASN A 380 10.07 17.74 14.15
N GLN A 381 10.81 18.20 15.15
CA GLN A 381 12.25 17.97 15.30
C GLN A 381 12.53 17.10 16.52
N PHE A 382 13.32 16.05 16.33
CA PHE A 382 13.85 15.18 17.37
C PHE A 382 15.37 15.29 17.37
N ILE A 383 15.96 15.49 18.55
CA ILE A 383 17.40 15.60 18.74
C ILE A 383 17.84 14.54 19.75
N ASP A 384 18.86 13.75 19.40
CA ASP A 384 19.62 12.97 20.37
C ASP A 384 20.97 13.65 20.60
N ASP A 385 21.08 14.31 21.75
CA ASP A 385 22.29 15.01 22.19
C ASP A 385 22.95 14.32 23.39
N ASN A 386 22.67 13.03 23.60
CA ASN A 386 23.24 12.25 24.71
C ASN A 386 23.00 12.92 26.07
N LEU A 387 21.74 13.27 26.37
CA LEU A 387 21.36 13.96 27.60
C LEU A 387 22.10 15.30 27.77
N GLN A 388 22.14 16.11 26.71
CA GLN A 388 22.81 17.43 26.64
C GLN A 388 24.34 17.39 26.76
N ARG A 389 24.97 16.22 26.61
CA ARG A 389 26.43 16.08 26.69
C ARG A 389 27.11 16.07 25.32
N ASN A 390 26.33 15.93 24.26
CA ASN A 390 26.77 15.54 22.92
C ASN A 390 27.45 14.15 22.93
N PHE A 391 27.49 13.53 21.76
CA PHE A 391 28.34 12.36 21.55
C PHE A 391 29.78 12.83 21.34
N LEU A 392 30.72 12.10 21.93
CA LEU A 392 32.16 12.34 21.81
C LEU A 392 32.82 11.03 21.43
N VAL A 393 33.50 11.01 20.29
CA VAL A 393 34.08 9.81 19.68
C VAL A 393 35.55 10.07 19.37
N ASP A 394 36.41 9.54 20.25
CA ASP A 394 37.85 9.42 20.04
C ASP A 394 38.22 8.06 19.45
N GLU A 395 37.57 7.01 19.96
CA GLU A 395 37.65 5.65 19.45
C GLU A 395 36.30 5.22 18.88
N PRO A 396 36.26 4.27 17.94
CA PRO A 396 35.02 3.68 17.46
C PRO A 396 34.08 3.30 18.62
N MET A 397 32.80 3.69 18.50
CA MET A 397 31.81 3.54 19.56
C MET A 397 30.55 2.87 19.01
N LEU A 398 30.15 1.75 19.63
CA LEU A 398 28.94 0.99 19.30
C LEU A 398 27.96 1.08 20.48
N LEU A 399 26.82 1.77 20.30
CA LEU A 399 25.81 1.96 21.35
C LEU A 399 24.44 1.33 21.01
N GLY A 400 24.21 0.98 19.74
CA GLY A 400 22.94 0.41 19.27
C GLY A 400 22.57 -0.95 19.88
N HIS A 401 21.34 -1.39 19.57
CA HIS A 401 20.76 -2.66 20.02
C HIS A 401 21.44 -3.92 19.44
N PRO A 402 21.87 -3.98 18.16
CA PRO A 402 22.45 -5.20 17.65
C PRO A 402 23.84 -5.45 18.22
N ILE A 403 24.11 -6.73 18.46
CA ILE A 403 25.38 -7.21 19.02
C ILE A 403 26.48 -7.22 17.92
N ILE A 404 26.09 -7.12 16.65
CA ILE A 404 26.98 -7.15 15.47
C ILE A 404 26.59 -6.03 14.49
N VAL A 405 27.57 -5.29 13.98
CA VAL A 405 27.41 -4.26 12.94
C VAL A 405 28.47 -4.47 11.86
N VAL A 406 28.11 -4.32 10.59
CA VAL A 406 29.02 -4.45 9.44
C VAL A 406 29.25 -3.07 8.80
N PRO A 407 30.08 -2.20 9.39
CA PRO A 407 30.23 -0.82 8.94
C PRO A 407 30.85 -0.68 7.54
N VAL A 408 31.59 -1.68 7.07
CA VAL A 408 32.17 -1.68 5.73
C VAL A 408 31.84 -3.02 5.07
N LEU A 409 31.17 -2.95 3.92
CA LEU A 409 30.90 -4.09 3.06
C LEU A 409 31.03 -3.61 1.61
N VAL A 410 32.27 -3.57 1.11
CA VAL A 410 32.60 -2.94 -0.17
C VAL A 410 33.21 -3.95 -1.12
N VAL A 411 32.75 -3.90 -2.37
CA VAL A 411 33.35 -4.60 -3.51
C VAL A 411 34.08 -3.58 -4.36
N VAL A 412 35.38 -3.76 -4.53
CA VAL A 412 36.22 -2.92 -5.40
C VAL A 412 36.54 -3.74 -6.65
N PRO A 413 36.06 -3.32 -7.85
CA PRO A 413 36.48 -3.95 -9.10
C PRO A 413 37.97 -3.75 -9.33
N GLU A 414 38.70 -4.82 -9.63
CA GLU A 414 40.12 -4.79 -9.98
C GLU A 414 40.33 -5.50 -11.34
N MET A 415 41.51 -5.33 -11.96
CA MET A 415 41.74 -5.78 -13.35
C MET A 415 41.40 -7.26 -13.60
N ASN A 416 41.56 -8.14 -12.61
CA ASN A 416 41.38 -9.59 -12.75
C ASN A 416 40.29 -10.18 -11.84
N GLY A 417 39.39 -9.34 -11.30
CA GLY A 417 38.38 -9.80 -10.35
C GLY A 417 37.90 -8.69 -9.42
N PHE A 418 37.56 -9.06 -8.18
CA PHE A 418 36.91 -8.18 -7.21
C PHE A 418 37.61 -8.31 -5.86
N ARG A 419 38.11 -7.19 -5.33
CA ARG A 419 38.58 -7.13 -3.95
C ARG A 419 37.41 -6.83 -3.04
N VAL A 420 37.19 -7.74 -2.10
CA VAL A 420 36.15 -7.62 -1.07
C VAL A 420 36.79 -7.11 0.21
N VAL A 421 36.27 -6.00 0.72
CA VAL A 421 36.67 -5.43 2.00
C VAL A 421 35.47 -5.43 2.94
N ILE A 422 35.61 -6.13 4.05
CA ILE A 422 34.60 -6.22 5.10
C ILE A 422 35.20 -5.72 6.40
N GLN A 423 34.46 -4.87 7.11
CA GLN A 423 34.70 -4.58 8.52
C GLN A 423 33.44 -4.89 9.31
N LEU A 424 33.64 -5.45 10.50
CA LEU A 424 32.59 -5.88 11.41
C LEU A 424 32.96 -5.44 12.83
N ALA A 425 32.03 -4.84 13.56
CA ALA A 425 32.12 -4.56 14.99
C ALA A 425 31.20 -5.53 15.75
N CYS A 426 31.73 -6.18 16.79
CA CYS A 426 31.04 -7.24 17.54
C CYS A 426 31.19 -7.08 19.06
N ARG A 427 30.04 -7.06 19.77
CA ARG A 427 29.94 -6.95 21.23
C ARG A 427 29.85 -8.32 21.94
N LEU A 428 29.77 -9.43 21.22
CA LEU A 428 29.66 -10.76 21.84
C LEU A 428 30.87 -11.02 22.74
N PRO A 429 30.65 -11.45 24.00
CA PRO A 429 31.75 -11.87 24.86
C PRO A 429 32.40 -13.14 24.28
N ASP A 430 33.71 -13.29 24.51
CA ASP A 430 34.45 -14.54 24.32
C ASP A 430 34.53 -15.10 22.89
N ILE A 431 34.47 -14.23 21.87
CA ILE A 431 34.77 -14.60 20.48
C ILE A 431 36.26 -14.79 20.26
N GLU A 432 36.63 -15.97 19.77
CA GLU A 432 37.99 -16.30 19.34
C GLU A 432 38.15 -16.15 17.83
N THR A 433 37.19 -16.65 17.05
CA THR A 433 37.26 -16.65 15.58
C THR A 433 35.93 -16.25 14.96
N ILE A 434 35.99 -15.45 13.91
CA ILE A 434 34.85 -15.16 13.04
C ILE A 434 35.16 -15.66 11.63
N HIS A 435 34.30 -16.53 11.11
CA HIS A 435 34.35 -16.99 9.73
C HIS A 435 33.35 -16.21 8.89
N CYS A 436 33.78 -15.70 7.75
CA CYS A 436 32.91 -15.10 6.75
C CYS A 436 32.70 -16.09 5.60
N HIS A 437 31.46 -16.28 5.20
CA HIS A 437 31.05 -17.08 4.06
C HIS A 437 30.47 -16.13 3.00
N ILE A 438 30.98 -16.20 1.77
CA ILE A 438 30.56 -15.32 0.66
C ILE A 438 29.92 -16.19 -0.43
N ASP A 439 28.67 -15.87 -0.77
CA ASP A 439 27.80 -16.63 -1.68
C ASP A 439 27.66 -18.13 -1.32
N THR A 440 27.14 -18.93 -2.24
CA THR A 440 26.98 -20.39 -2.09
C THR A 440 28.23 -21.15 -2.51
N GLN A 441 29.43 -20.64 -2.20
CA GLN A 441 30.64 -21.42 -2.37
C GLN A 441 30.72 -22.44 -1.23
N GLU A 442 30.01 -23.56 -1.40
CA GLU A 442 30.01 -24.68 -0.47
C GLU A 442 31.47 -25.09 -0.18
N ASN A 443 31.90 -24.86 1.07
CA ASN A 443 33.21 -25.14 1.69
C ASN A 443 34.26 -24.01 1.76
N ASN A 444 34.04 -22.82 1.20
CA ASN A 444 34.98 -21.71 1.38
C ASN A 444 34.49 -20.73 2.46
N HIS A 445 35.24 -20.66 3.55
CA HIS A 445 35.09 -19.64 4.59
C HIS A 445 36.41 -18.90 4.80
N TRP A 446 36.33 -17.60 5.04
CA TRP A 446 37.48 -16.75 5.32
C TRP A 446 37.49 -16.39 6.80
N ALA A 447 38.58 -16.74 7.50
CA ALA A 447 38.81 -16.26 8.85
C ALA A 447 39.04 -14.74 8.83
N MET A 448 38.24 -14.01 9.60
CA MET A 448 38.41 -12.58 9.77
C MET A 448 39.54 -12.31 10.76
N THR A 449 40.29 -11.22 10.54
CA THR A 449 41.35 -10.77 11.44
C THR A 449 40.80 -9.73 12.40
N LYS A 450 40.99 -9.93 13.71
CA LYS A 450 40.65 -8.93 14.72
C LYS A 450 41.52 -7.69 14.56
N SER A 451 40.92 -6.54 14.23
CA SER A 451 41.62 -5.30 13.90
C SER A 451 41.73 -4.34 15.08
N ALA A 452 40.79 -4.37 16.03
CA ALA A 452 40.83 -3.56 17.26
C ALA A 452 39.92 -4.15 18.35
N GLN A 453 40.09 -3.70 19.60
CA GLN A 453 39.18 -4.01 20.70
C GLN A 453 39.18 -2.87 21.72
N ASN A 454 38.02 -2.58 22.30
CA ASN A 454 37.88 -1.73 23.48
C ASN A 454 36.98 -2.40 24.53
N HIS A 455 36.60 -1.65 25.57
CA HIS A 455 35.76 -2.15 26.67
C HIS A 455 34.33 -2.53 26.24
N HIS A 456 33.88 -2.10 25.06
CA HIS A 456 32.50 -2.26 24.61
C HIS A 456 32.33 -3.27 23.47
N PHE A 457 33.34 -3.46 22.61
CA PHE A 457 33.28 -4.38 21.48
C PHE A 457 34.67 -4.68 20.89
N SER A 458 34.70 -5.59 19.91
CA SER A 458 35.85 -5.90 19.07
C SER A 458 35.56 -5.64 17.59
N SER A 459 36.54 -5.10 16.87
CA SER A 459 36.49 -4.90 15.43
C SER A 459 37.24 -6.00 14.71
N TRP A 460 36.71 -6.42 13.58
CA TRP A 460 37.21 -7.50 12.73
C TRP A 460 37.20 -7.05 11.29
N SER A 461 38.19 -7.47 10.52
CA SER A 461 38.32 -7.11 9.11
C SER A 461 38.66 -8.32 8.26
N LEU A 462 38.13 -8.33 7.05
CA LEU A 462 38.49 -9.24 5.98
C LEU A 462 38.82 -8.43 4.73
N SER A 463 39.95 -8.70 4.10
CA SER A 463 40.28 -8.23 2.76
C SER A 463 40.68 -9.44 1.93
N THR A 464 39.86 -9.82 0.97
CA THR A 464 40.08 -11.01 0.13
C THR A 464 39.78 -10.72 -1.33
N PHE A 465 40.25 -11.57 -2.23
CA PHE A 465 40.07 -11.43 -3.68
C PHE A 465 39.16 -12.54 -4.22
N LEU A 466 38.20 -12.16 -5.06
CA LEU A 466 37.25 -13.07 -5.69
C LEU A 466 37.32 -12.93 -7.22
N THR A 467 37.14 -14.05 -7.91
CA THR A 467 37.11 -14.09 -9.38
C THR A 467 35.74 -13.73 -9.96
N ALA A 468 34.69 -13.75 -9.14
CA ALA A 468 33.32 -13.44 -9.51
C ALA A 468 32.76 -12.35 -8.57
N PRO A 469 31.79 -11.53 -9.04
CA PRO A 469 31.19 -10.47 -8.23
C PRO A 469 30.35 -11.09 -7.11
N PRO A 470 30.61 -10.77 -5.84
CA PRO A 470 29.88 -11.36 -4.73
C PRO A 470 28.48 -10.77 -4.61
N GLN A 471 27.50 -11.58 -4.21
CA GLN A 471 26.12 -11.12 -4.00
C GLN A 471 25.79 -10.96 -2.53
N LYS A 472 26.18 -11.93 -1.70
CA LYS A 472 25.87 -11.93 -0.26
C LYS A 472 26.99 -12.51 0.57
N CYS A 473 27.04 -12.13 1.85
CA CYS A 473 27.86 -12.83 2.84
C CYS A 473 27.10 -13.10 4.13
N HIS A 474 27.56 -14.07 4.91
CA HIS A 474 27.14 -14.28 6.29
C HIS A 474 28.36 -14.63 7.15
N PHE A 475 28.24 -14.39 8.45
CA PHE A 475 29.29 -14.66 9.42
C PHE A 475 28.89 -15.74 10.41
N GLU A 476 29.88 -16.52 10.82
CA GLU A 476 29.81 -17.59 11.80
C GLU A 476 30.78 -17.26 12.94
N PHE A 477 30.29 -17.33 14.17
CA PHE A 477 31.00 -16.89 15.37
C PHE A 477 31.36 -18.09 16.23
N ILE A 478 32.65 -18.22 16.55
CA ILE A 478 33.18 -19.37 17.29
C ILE A 478 33.77 -18.86 18.60
N SER A 479 33.28 -19.42 19.71
CA SER A 479 33.79 -19.10 21.06
C SER A 479 35.17 -19.70 21.29
N GLN A 480 35.85 -19.27 22.35
CA GLN A 480 37.11 -19.90 22.80
C GLN A 480 36.99 -21.40 23.07
N GLN A 481 35.79 -21.89 23.38
CA GLN A 481 35.53 -23.32 23.63
C GLN A 481 35.22 -24.10 22.34
N GLY A 482 35.24 -23.45 21.18
CA GLY A 482 34.93 -24.04 19.89
C GLY A 482 33.42 -24.18 19.63
N GLU A 483 32.57 -23.54 20.42
CA GLU A 483 31.12 -23.59 20.25
C GLU A 483 30.64 -22.52 19.26
N HIS A 484 29.69 -22.89 18.40
CA HIS A 484 29.03 -21.95 17.49
C HIS A 484 28.04 -21.09 18.27
N LEU A 485 28.32 -19.79 18.36
CA LEU A 485 27.46 -18.84 19.07
C LEU A 485 26.26 -18.45 18.18
N ARG A 486 25.05 -18.83 18.62
CA ARG A 486 23.81 -18.40 17.98
C ARG A 486 23.43 -16.99 18.45
N CYS A 487 23.23 -16.09 17.50
CA CYS A 487 22.81 -14.72 17.77
C CYS A 487 21.35 -14.56 17.34
N ASP A 488 20.45 -14.46 18.31
CA ASP A 488 19.07 -14.08 18.05
C ASP A 488 19.06 -12.65 17.47
N ASN A 489 18.28 -12.41 16.40
CA ASN A 489 18.19 -11.13 15.64
C ASN A 489 19.36 -10.80 14.68
N TYR A 490 20.13 -11.80 14.26
CA TYR A 490 21.18 -11.66 13.28
C TYR A 490 20.69 -11.91 11.84
N GLN A 491 21.04 -11.03 10.89
CA GLN A 491 20.71 -11.20 9.47
C GLN A 491 21.46 -12.42 8.91
N GLN A 492 20.73 -13.40 8.36
CA GLN A 492 21.32 -14.60 7.74
C GLN A 492 22.02 -14.33 6.40
N GLY A 493 22.04 -13.07 5.92
CA GLY A 493 22.77 -12.69 4.72
C GLY A 493 22.80 -11.17 4.52
N TYR A 494 24.01 -10.61 4.48
CA TYR A 494 24.28 -9.24 4.09
C TYR A 494 24.49 -9.17 2.58
N LEU A 495 23.74 -8.31 1.89
CA LEU A 495 23.90 -8.13 0.45
C LEU A 495 25.05 -7.16 0.17
N PHE A 496 25.91 -7.51 -0.79
CA PHE A 496 26.87 -6.54 -1.31
C PHE A 496 26.12 -5.54 -2.19
N ASN A 497 26.12 -4.27 -1.80
CA ASN A 497 25.61 -3.22 -2.66
C ASN A 497 26.52 -3.12 -3.89
N SER A 498 25.96 -3.33 -5.08
CA SER A 498 26.67 -3.06 -6.33
C SER A 498 26.99 -1.57 -6.37
N PRO A 499 28.24 -1.14 -6.66
CA PRO A 499 28.50 0.27 -6.88
C PRO A 499 27.54 0.76 -7.98
N LEU A 500 26.83 1.85 -7.72
CA LEU A 500 26.03 2.52 -8.75
C LEU A 500 26.94 2.73 -9.96
N SER A 501 26.60 2.04 -11.06
CA SER A 501 27.29 2.13 -12.35
C SER A 501 27.22 3.54 -12.91
#